data_AF-A0A1F6MP82-F1
#
_entry.id   AF-A0A1F6MP82-F1
#
_cell.length_a   1.000
_cell.length_b   1.000
_cell.length_c   1.000
_cell.angle_alpha   90.00
_cell.angle_beta   90.00
_cell.angle_gamma   90.00
#
_symmetry.space_group_name_H-M   'P 1'
#
loop_
_entity.id
_entity.type
_entity.pdbx_description
1 polymer ?
#
loop_
_entity_poly.entity_id
_entity_poly.type
_entity_poly.pdbx_seq_one_letter_code
_entity_poly.pdbx_strand_id
1 'polypeptide(L)'
;MDITLKPIGTAKNQEKKHFGGWKDVATDLVIDEEYTDALMGLWEYSHVVVVYWMHNVHTCELRHVPQGKVGEVPEVGIFACRCAQRPNPIGVSTAEILSIVNNVVSVKGLDVIDGTPILDVKPYTPQYDSVPDARVPGWVGKLEY
;
A
#
# COMPACT_ATOMS: atom_id res chain seq x y z
N MET A 1 -12.04 -19.82 11.29
CA MET A 1 -11.12 -19.20 12.27
C MET A 1 -10.97 -17.78 11.81
N ASP A 2 -11.34 -16.83 12.67
CA ASP A 2 -11.29 -15.41 12.35
C ASP A 2 -9.96 -14.84 12.86
N ILE A 3 -9.47 -13.83 12.16
CA ILE A 3 -8.25 -13.09 12.52
C ILE A 3 -8.67 -11.68 12.90
N THR A 4 -8.31 -11.25 14.11
CA THR A 4 -8.48 -9.87 14.54
C THR A 4 -7.16 -9.13 14.37
N LEU A 5 -7.19 -8.02 13.64
CA LEU A 5 -6.04 -7.14 13.44
C LEU A 5 -6.23 -5.86 14.24
N LYS A 6 -5.14 -5.35 14.81
CA LYS A 6 -5.07 -4.02 15.40
C LYS A 6 -4.15 -3.17 14.54
N PRO A 7 -4.57 -1.96 14.12
CA PRO A 7 -3.65 -1.01 13.52
C PRO A 7 -2.48 -0.71 14.47
N ILE A 8 -1.31 -0.42 13.90
CA ILE A 8 -0.12 0.06 14.62
C ILE A 8 0.08 1.57 14.47
N GLY A 9 -0.79 2.22 13.71
CA GLY A 9 -0.69 3.63 13.36
C GLY A 9 -1.67 4.04 12.27
N THR A 10 -1.54 5.28 11.81
CA THR A 10 -2.45 5.89 10.83
C THR A 10 -1.68 6.70 9.79
N ALA A 11 -2.07 6.59 8.52
CA ALA A 11 -1.57 7.46 7.45
C ALA A 11 -2.16 8.87 7.54
N LYS A 12 -1.31 9.89 7.39
CA LYS A 12 -1.68 11.31 7.35
C LYS A 12 -1.21 11.96 6.06
N ASN A 13 -2.15 12.47 5.27
CA ASN A 13 -1.90 13.21 4.03
C ASN A 13 -3.11 14.08 3.65
N GLN A 14 -3.13 14.63 2.44
CA GLN A 14 -4.27 15.39 1.90
C GLN A 14 -4.94 14.67 0.71
N GLU A 15 -4.57 13.40 0.48
CA GLU A 15 -4.99 12.63 -0.67
C GLU A 15 -6.43 12.14 -0.55
N LYS A 16 -7.11 12.15 -1.70
CA LYS A 16 -8.43 11.55 -1.88
C LYS A 16 -8.30 10.37 -2.82
N LYS A 17 -9.36 9.57 -2.93
CA LYS A 17 -9.36 8.42 -3.83
C LYS A 17 -9.22 8.88 -5.30
N HIS A 18 -8.17 8.43 -5.96
CA HIS A 18 -7.92 8.61 -7.40
C HIS A 18 -7.12 7.42 -7.97
N PHE A 19 -6.85 7.43 -9.28
CA PHE A 19 -6.02 6.42 -9.94
C PHE A 19 -4.72 7.04 -10.42
N GLY A 20 -3.60 6.33 -10.18
CA GLY A 20 -2.26 6.78 -10.57
C GLY A 20 -1.75 8.02 -9.82
N GLY A 21 -0.52 8.44 -10.13
CA GLY A 21 0.02 9.70 -9.59
C GLY A 21 0.43 9.64 -8.13
N TRP A 22 0.53 8.45 -7.54
CA TRP A 22 0.92 8.27 -6.14
C TRP A 22 2.42 8.40 -5.91
N LYS A 23 3.22 8.28 -6.98
CA LYS A 23 4.68 8.24 -6.94
C LYS A 23 5.31 9.40 -6.16
N ASP A 24 4.75 10.60 -6.28
CA ASP A 24 5.29 11.81 -5.65
C ASP A 24 4.47 12.27 -4.42
N VAL A 25 3.45 11.50 -4.04
CA VAL A 25 2.65 11.76 -2.84
C VAL A 25 3.49 11.50 -1.60
N ALA A 26 3.65 12.52 -0.77
CA ALA A 26 4.20 12.40 0.58
C ALA A 26 3.09 12.01 1.56
N THR A 27 3.37 11.05 2.44
CA THR A 27 2.46 10.59 3.49
C THR A 27 3.24 10.36 4.77
N ASP A 28 2.71 10.86 5.89
CA ASP A 28 3.25 10.56 7.21
C ASP A 28 2.57 9.30 7.75
N LEU A 29 3.38 8.29 8.09
CA LEU A 29 2.93 7.15 8.88
C LEU A 29 3.10 7.52 10.35
N VAL A 30 2.00 7.90 11.00
CA VAL A 30 1.99 8.19 12.44
C VAL A 30 1.78 6.87 13.17
N ILE A 31 2.88 6.29 13.66
CA ILE A 31 2.89 5.04 14.42
C ILE A 31 2.43 5.32 15.86
N ASP A 32 1.65 4.42 16.46
CA ASP A 32 1.21 4.59 17.84
C ASP A 32 2.42 4.61 18.78
N GLU A 33 2.38 5.47 19.80
CA GLU A 33 3.56 5.75 20.64
C GLU A 33 4.15 4.49 21.30
N GLU A 34 3.32 3.50 21.63
CA GLU A 34 3.76 2.22 22.20
C GLU A 34 4.68 1.40 21.28
N TYR A 35 4.66 1.65 19.97
CA TYR A 35 5.50 0.99 18.98
C TYR A 35 6.69 1.85 18.51
N THR A 36 6.92 3.02 19.10
CA THR A 36 8.00 3.93 18.68
C THR A 36 9.37 3.27 18.66
N ASP A 37 9.69 2.47 19.69
CA ASP A 37 10.99 1.78 19.80
C ASP A 37 11.19 0.73 18.68
N ALA A 38 10.11 0.22 18.07
CA ALA A 38 10.18 -0.72 16.96
C ALA A 38 10.69 -0.09 15.65
N LEU A 39 10.81 1.24 15.58
CA LEU A 39 11.39 1.96 14.44
C LEU A 39 12.93 2.00 14.46
N MET A 40 13.56 1.57 15.56
CA MET A 40 15.01 1.53 15.72
C MET A 40 15.68 0.78 14.55
N GLY A 41 16.61 1.45 13.85
CA GLY A 41 17.34 0.92 12.70
C GLY A 41 16.65 1.07 11.35
N LEU A 42 15.39 1.52 11.30
CA LEU A 42 14.66 1.69 10.04
C LEU A 42 15.28 2.76 9.13
N TRP A 43 16.01 3.73 9.70
CA TRP A 43 16.71 4.79 8.96
C TRP A 43 17.87 4.30 8.09
N GLU A 44 18.36 3.08 8.30
CA GLU A 44 19.38 2.46 7.43
C GLU A 44 18.79 2.01 6.08
N TYR A 45 17.46 1.99 5.95
CA TYR A 45 16.75 1.60 4.74
C TYR A 45 16.26 2.83 3.97
N SER A 46 16.37 2.79 2.64
CA SER A 46 15.80 3.82 1.78
C SER A 46 14.31 3.60 1.50
N HIS A 47 13.83 2.36 1.61
CA HIS A 47 12.46 1.99 1.27
C HIS A 47 11.87 1.01 2.28
N VAL A 48 10.55 1.07 2.41
CA VAL A 48 9.74 0.15 3.22
C VAL A 48 8.60 -0.43 2.41
N VAL A 49 8.18 -1.63 2.79
CA VAL A 49 6.91 -2.23 2.40
C VAL A 49 5.90 -1.94 3.51
N VAL A 50 4.87 -1.16 3.18
CA VAL A 50 3.79 -0.78 4.11
C VAL A 50 2.58 -1.66 3.85
N VAL A 51 2.05 -2.28 4.91
CA VAL A 51 0.80 -3.04 4.87
C VAL A 51 -0.28 -2.21 5.55
N TYR A 52 -1.41 -2.01 4.90
CA TYR A 52 -2.46 -1.11 5.38
C TYR A 52 -3.86 -1.65 5.10
N TRP A 53 -4.85 -1.15 5.85
CA TRP A 53 -6.25 -1.55 5.70
C TRP A 53 -7.03 -0.49 4.94
N MET A 54 -7.55 -0.82 3.76
CA MET A 54 -8.38 0.08 2.95
C MET A 54 -9.78 0.20 3.57
N HIS A 55 -9.86 0.94 4.68
CA HIS A 55 -11.02 1.05 5.58
C HIS A 55 -12.32 1.52 4.91
N ASN A 56 -12.25 2.23 3.79
CA ASN A 56 -13.43 2.67 3.01
C ASN A 56 -13.94 1.62 2.01
N VAL A 57 -13.37 0.42 2.00
CA VAL A 57 -13.86 -0.72 1.20
C VAL A 57 -14.83 -1.54 2.04
N HIS A 58 -16.08 -1.59 1.60
CA HIS A 58 -17.16 -2.31 2.28
C HIS A 58 -17.77 -3.44 1.44
N THR A 59 -17.33 -3.57 0.19
CA THR A 59 -17.83 -4.58 -0.74
C THR A 59 -16.67 -5.29 -1.43
N CYS A 60 -16.93 -6.53 -1.85
CA CYS A 60 -15.99 -7.34 -2.60
C CYS A 60 -16.72 -7.95 -3.80
N GLU A 61 -16.39 -7.50 -5.01
CA GLU A 61 -16.82 -8.18 -6.23
C GLU A 61 -15.75 -9.19 -6.65
N LEU A 62 -16.17 -10.37 -7.10
CA LEU A 62 -15.22 -11.43 -7.45
C LEU A 62 -14.47 -11.16 -8.77
N ARG A 63 -15.00 -10.26 -9.60
CA ARG A 63 -14.44 -9.88 -10.90
C ARG A 63 -14.45 -8.37 -11.05
N HIS A 64 -13.41 -7.85 -11.70
CA HIS A 64 -13.25 -6.43 -11.96
C HIS A 64 -12.56 -6.20 -13.30
N VAL A 65 -12.88 -5.06 -13.90
CA VAL A 65 -12.03 -4.42 -14.90
C VAL A 65 -11.05 -3.49 -14.14
N PRO A 66 -9.73 -3.78 -14.12
CA PRO A 66 -8.76 -2.95 -13.40
C PRO A 66 -8.86 -1.46 -13.75
N GLN A 67 -8.88 -0.59 -12.72
CA GLN A 67 -9.05 0.86 -12.84
C GLN A 67 -10.29 1.32 -13.65
N GLY A 68 -11.26 0.43 -13.89
CA GLY A 68 -12.45 0.73 -14.69
C GLY A 68 -12.19 0.93 -16.19
N LYS A 69 -11.01 0.54 -16.71
CA LYS A 69 -10.62 0.74 -18.12
C LYS A 69 -11.30 -0.26 -19.09
N VAL A 70 -12.63 -0.20 -19.17
CA VAL A 70 -13.47 -1.09 -19.98
C VAL A 70 -13.07 -1.00 -21.46
N GLY A 71 -12.78 -2.16 -22.06
CA GLY A 71 -12.34 -2.25 -23.46
C GLY A 71 -10.84 -2.08 -23.68
N GLU A 72 -10.09 -1.54 -22.70
CA GLU A 72 -8.63 -1.41 -22.79
C GLU A 72 -7.91 -2.59 -22.10
N VAL A 73 -8.49 -3.08 -21.00
CA VAL A 73 -8.00 -4.21 -20.20
C VAL A 73 -9.13 -5.24 -20.01
N PRO A 74 -8.79 -6.54 -19.83
CA PRO A 74 -9.81 -7.56 -19.61
C PRO A 74 -10.46 -7.44 -18.23
N GLU A 75 -11.70 -7.94 -18.12
CA GLU A 75 -12.24 -8.32 -16.83
C GLU A 75 -11.48 -9.53 -16.28
N VAL A 76 -11.02 -9.45 -15.04
CA VAL A 76 -10.25 -10.50 -14.38
C VAL A 76 -10.80 -10.76 -12.98
N GLY A 77 -10.50 -11.93 -12.41
CA GLY A 77 -10.82 -12.20 -11.01
C GLY A 77 -10.07 -11.24 -10.07
N ILE A 78 -10.66 -10.93 -8.92
CA ILE A 78 -10.10 -9.97 -7.95
C ILE A 78 -8.67 -10.33 -7.46
N PHE A 79 -8.30 -11.61 -7.49
CA PHE A 79 -6.96 -12.07 -7.14
C PHE A 79 -5.93 -11.97 -8.27
N ALA A 80 -6.38 -11.71 -9.50
CA ALA A 80 -5.52 -11.48 -10.65
C ALA A 80 -5.23 -9.97 -10.89
N CYS A 81 -5.73 -9.09 -10.02
CA CYS A 81 -5.47 -7.66 -10.05
C CYS A 81 -5.23 -7.11 -8.63
N ARG A 82 -4.90 -5.81 -8.55
CA ARG A 82 -4.62 -5.10 -7.30
C ARG A 82 -5.77 -4.16 -6.88
N CYS A 83 -7.00 -4.42 -7.34
CA CYS A 83 -8.16 -3.61 -6.96
C CYS A 83 -8.43 -3.70 -5.46
N ALA A 84 -8.99 -2.62 -4.89
CA ALA A 84 -9.20 -2.49 -3.46
C ALA A 84 -10.31 -3.40 -2.87
N GLN A 85 -11.33 -3.73 -3.68
CA GLN A 85 -12.57 -4.45 -3.30
C GLN A 85 -12.34 -5.95 -3.12
N ARG A 86 -11.45 -6.31 -2.19
CA ARG A 86 -11.04 -7.69 -1.89
C ARG A 86 -11.79 -8.23 -0.67
N PRO A 87 -11.83 -9.56 -0.44
CA PRO A 87 -12.45 -10.13 0.75
C PRO A 87 -11.85 -9.59 2.06
N ASN A 88 -10.52 -9.41 2.07
CA ASN A 88 -9.79 -8.66 3.07
C ASN A 88 -9.09 -7.49 2.34
N PRO A 89 -9.56 -6.24 2.53
CA PRO A 89 -9.06 -5.07 1.82
C PRO A 89 -7.69 -4.60 2.37
N ILE A 90 -6.72 -5.51 2.33
CA ILE A 90 -5.33 -5.27 2.71
C ILE A 90 -4.58 -4.78 1.48
N GLY A 91 -4.01 -3.59 1.59
CA GLY A 91 -3.08 -3.03 0.61
C GLY A 91 -1.64 -3.25 1.06
N VAL A 92 -0.74 -3.29 0.07
CA VAL A 92 0.69 -3.50 0.28
C VAL A 92 1.45 -2.65 -0.72
N SER A 93 2.26 -1.72 -0.27
CA SER A 93 2.97 -0.80 -1.18
C SER A 93 4.39 -0.55 -0.73
N THR A 94 5.29 -0.40 -1.70
CA THR A 94 6.67 -0.02 -1.46
C THR A 94 6.77 1.49 -1.53
N ALA A 95 7.32 2.12 -0.50
CA ALA A 95 7.45 3.56 -0.39
C ALA A 95 8.89 3.95 -0.01
N GLU A 96 9.35 5.09 -0.52
CA GLU A 96 10.64 5.69 -0.18
C GLU A 96 10.53 6.36 1.19
N ILE A 97 11.48 6.12 2.09
CA ILE A 97 11.58 6.86 3.36
C ILE A 97 12.19 8.23 3.08
N LEU A 98 11.48 9.29 3.48
CA LEU A 98 11.96 10.67 3.41
C LEU A 98 12.63 11.10 4.73
N SER A 99 12.04 10.74 5.86
CA SER A 99 12.55 11.04 7.19
C SER A 99 11.88 10.17 8.26
N ILE A 100 12.52 10.09 9.42
CA ILE A 100 11.96 9.46 10.63
C ILE A 100 12.20 10.41 11.79
N VAL A 101 11.13 10.81 12.48
CA VAL A 101 11.19 11.70 13.65
C VAL A 101 10.22 11.18 14.71
N ASN A 102 10.74 10.75 15.85
CA ASN A 102 9.96 10.10 16.92
C ASN A 102 9.18 8.90 16.36
N ASN A 103 7.85 8.91 16.47
CA ASN A 103 6.92 7.90 16.00
C ASN A 103 6.37 8.17 14.58
N VAL A 104 6.95 9.12 13.86
CA VAL A 104 6.50 9.50 12.51
C VAL A 104 7.53 9.08 11.47
N VAL A 105 7.09 8.27 10.51
CA VAL A 105 7.86 7.89 9.32
C VAL A 105 7.26 8.58 8.11
N SER A 106 7.92 9.63 7.61
CA SER A 106 7.50 10.31 6.39
C SER A 106 7.96 9.51 5.18
N VAL A 107 7.03 9.14 4.30
CA VAL A 107 7.30 8.34 3.10
C VAL A 107 6.78 9.00 1.83
N LYS A 108 7.29 8.57 0.68
CA LYS A 108 6.82 8.98 -0.65
C LYS A 108 6.46 7.77 -1.51
N GLY A 109 5.41 7.86 -2.31
CA GLY A 109 4.99 6.80 -3.22
C GLY A 109 3.92 5.86 -2.68
N LEU A 110 3.28 6.21 -1.55
CA LEU A 110 2.25 5.39 -0.92
C LEU A 110 0.86 5.73 -1.48
N ASP A 111 0.13 4.71 -1.92
CA ASP A 111 -1.19 4.81 -2.58
C ASP A 111 -2.37 4.76 -1.59
N VAL A 112 -2.33 5.61 -0.56
CA VAL A 112 -3.34 5.65 0.53
C VAL A 112 -3.97 7.02 0.70
N ILE A 113 -5.21 7.03 1.14
CA ILE A 113 -5.93 8.25 1.54
C ILE A 113 -5.68 8.59 3.02
N ASP A 114 -5.96 9.84 3.40
CA ASP A 114 -5.87 10.28 4.80
C ASP A 114 -6.71 9.37 5.73
N GLY A 115 -6.16 9.11 6.91
CA GLY A 115 -6.80 8.28 7.93
C GLY A 115 -6.71 6.77 7.68
N THR A 116 -6.01 6.33 6.64
CA THR A 116 -5.83 4.90 6.36
C THR A 116 -5.07 4.20 7.50
N PRO A 117 -5.66 3.17 8.15
CA PRO A 117 -4.98 2.41 9.19
C PRO A 117 -3.77 1.64 8.66
N ILE A 118 -2.64 1.75 9.35
CA ILE A 118 -1.42 1.00 9.06
C ILE A 118 -1.43 -0.27 9.89
N LEU A 119 -1.19 -1.40 9.23
CA LEU A 119 -1.14 -2.72 9.87
C LEU A 119 0.29 -3.17 10.16
N ASP A 120 1.24 -2.82 9.29
CA ASP A 120 2.64 -3.23 9.41
C ASP A 120 3.57 -2.36 8.55
N VAL A 121 4.85 -2.30 8.93
CA VAL A 121 5.92 -1.66 8.17
C VAL A 121 7.12 -2.59 8.16
N LYS A 122 7.60 -2.97 6.98
CA LYS A 122 8.75 -3.85 6.80
C LYS A 122 9.85 -3.17 6.00
N PRO A 123 11.14 -3.41 6.29
CA PRO A 123 12.20 -2.92 5.42
C PRO A 123 12.12 -3.59 4.04
N TYR A 124 12.28 -2.80 2.97
CA TYR A 124 12.45 -3.35 1.63
C TYR A 124 13.82 -4.02 1.51
N THR A 125 13.83 -5.29 1.13
CA THR A 125 15.04 -6.10 0.97
C THR A 125 15.05 -6.73 -0.42
N PRO A 126 15.91 -6.28 -1.35
CA PRO A 126 15.91 -6.75 -2.74
C PRO A 126 15.98 -8.28 -2.89
N GLN A 127 16.69 -8.97 -1.98
CA GLN A 127 16.81 -10.42 -1.97
C GLN A 127 15.49 -11.16 -1.73
N TYR A 128 14.52 -10.52 -1.06
CA TYR A 128 13.20 -11.08 -0.80
C TYR A 128 12.12 -10.48 -1.70
N ASP A 129 12.22 -9.18 -1.98
CA ASP A 129 11.13 -8.40 -2.59
C ASP A 129 11.29 -8.19 -4.11
N SER A 130 12.49 -8.38 -4.66
CA SER A 130 12.77 -8.13 -6.07
C SER A 130 12.93 -9.43 -6.86
N VAL A 131 12.11 -9.58 -7.90
CA VAL A 131 12.20 -10.67 -8.88
C VAL A 131 12.31 -10.05 -10.28
N PRO A 132 13.54 -9.74 -10.76
CA PRO A 132 13.75 -8.96 -11.97
C PRO A 132 13.06 -9.52 -13.23
N ASP A 133 13.02 -10.85 -13.36
CA ASP A 133 12.47 -11.55 -14.53
C ASP A 133 11.02 -12.04 -14.34
N ALA A 134 10.29 -11.44 -13.39
CA ALA A 134 8.89 -11.81 -13.15
C ALA A 134 8.02 -11.52 -14.39
N ARG A 135 7.18 -12.49 -14.75
CA ARG A 135 6.22 -12.36 -15.86
C ARG A 135 4.91 -11.76 -15.38
N VAL A 136 4.43 -10.72 -16.08
CA VAL A 136 3.10 -10.13 -15.89
C VAL A 136 2.27 -10.19 -17.18
N PRO A 137 0.92 -10.21 -17.11
CA PRO A 137 0.08 -10.07 -18.30
C PRO A 137 0.34 -8.76 -19.05
N GLY A 138 0.28 -8.77 -20.39
CA GLY A 138 0.59 -7.58 -21.20
C GLY A 138 -0.34 -6.37 -20.97
N TRP A 139 -1.54 -6.57 -20.42
CA TRP A 139 -2.45 -5.48 -20.08
C TRP A 139 -2.03 -4.69 -18.82
N VAL A 140 -1.14 -5.24 -17.98
CA VAL A 140 -0.66 -4.56 -16.75
C VAL A 140 0.04 -3.25 -17.10
N GLY A 141 0.77 -3.18 -18.22
CA GLY A 141 1.41 -1.95 -18.68
C GLY A 141 0.46 -0.85 -19.16
N LYS A 142 -0.86 -1.10 -19.20
CA LYS A 142 -1.89 -0.09 -19.52
C LYS A 142 -2.50 0.59 -18.28
N LEU A 143 -2.13 0.12 -17.09
CA LEU A 143 -2.57 0.68 -15.83
C LEU A 143 -1.75 1.92 -15.47
N GLU A 144 -2.35 2.80 -14.69
CA GLU A 144 -1.70 3.98 -14.11
C GLU A 144 -1.15 3.66 -12.72
N TYR A 145 0.02 4.21 -12.39
CA TYR A 145 0.72 4.02 -11.12
C TYR A 145 1.04 5.37 -10.49
#